data_AF-A0A9W5NZP0-F1
#
_entry.id   AF-A0A9W5NZP0-F1
#
_cell.length_a   1.000
_cell.length_b   1.000
_cell.length_c   1.000
_cell.angle_alpha   90.00
_cell.angle_beta   90.00
_cell.angle_gamma   90.00
#
_symmetry.space_group_name_H-M   'P 1'
#
loop_
_entity.id
_entity.type
_entity.pdbx_description
1 polymer ?
#
loop_
_entity_poly.entity_id
_entity_poly.type
_entity_poly.pdbx_seq_one_letter_code
_entity_poly.pdbx_strand_id
1 'polypeptide(L)' 'MDITDDRKEEGTVLAVYNDKLMIHKEDSFLNRHVCVIGGSGSGKTKCYILNNVVNTKNKSIVVSDPKGGATRS' A
#
# COMPACT_ATOMS: atom_id res chain seq x y z
N MET A 1 11.78 -14.04 -5.07
CA MET A 1 11.87 -12.57 -4.99
C MET A 1 10.64 -12.08 -4.24
N ASP A 2 10.84 -11.25 -3.22
CA ASP A 2 9.75 -10.80 -2.34
C ASP A 2 8.89 -9.68 -2.94
N ILE A 3 9.41 -9.00 -3.98
CA ILE A 3 8.71 -7.95 -4.72
C ILE A 3 8.47 -8.41 -6.15
N THR A 4 7.29 -8.14 -6.69
CA THR A 4 6.86 -8.48 -8.06
C THR A 4 6.24 -7.27 -8.76
N ASP A 5 6.24 -7.29 -10.10
CA ASP A 5 5.50 -6.36 -10.96
C ASP A 5 4.25 -6.96 -11.62
N ASP A 6 3.93 -8.23 -11.33
CA ASP A 6 2.72 -8.88 -11.81
C ASP A 6 1.47 -8.40 -11.05
N ARG A 7 0.56 -7.73 -11.77
CA ARG A 7 -0.70 -7.20 -11.22
C ARG A 7 -1.70 -8.26 -10.78
N LYS A 8 -1.48 -9.54 -11.11
CA LYS A 8 -2.33 -10.66 -10.67
C LYS A 8 -1.95 -11.18 -9.29
N GLU A 9 -0.74 -10.89 -8.84
CA GLU A 9 -0.23 -11.34 -7.54
C GLU A 9 -0.91 -10.58 -6.39
N GLU A 10 -1.29 -11.32 -5.36
CA GLU A 10 -1.78 -10.70 -4.13
C GLU A 10 -0.62 -10.17 -3.28
N GLY A 11 -0.81 -8.99 -2.71
CA GLY A 11 0.21 -8.38 -1.88
C GLY A 11 -0.07 -6.92 -1.53
N THR A 12 0.90 -6.32 -0.87
CA THR A 12 0.88 -4.91 -0.48
C THR A 12 1.42 -4.07 -1.63
N VAL A 13 0.63 -3.12 -2.12
CA VAL A 13 1.09 -2.16 -3.14
C VAL A 13 2.01 -1.15 -2.48
N LEU A 14 3.26 -1.09 -2.94
CA LEU A 14 4.28 -0.20 -2.39
C LEU A 14 4.36 1.12 -3.16
N ALA A 15 4.54 1.05 -4.49
CA ALA A 15 4.77 2.20 -5.34
C ALA A 15 4.55 1.85 -6.82
N VAL A 16 4.60 2.87 -7.67
CA VAL A 16 4.88 2.71 -9.10
C VAL A 16 6.31 3.17 -9.34
N TYR A 17 7.12 2.31 -9.95
CA TYR A 17 8.51 2.61 -10.30
C TYR A 17 8.74 2.22 -11.76
N ASN A 18 9.20 3.17 -12.59
CA ASN A 18 9.38 2.97 -14.03
C ASN A 18 8.12 2.36 -14.71
N ASP A 19 6.95 2.95 -14.44
CA ASP A 19 5.64 2.51 -14.94
C ASP A 19 5.21 1.08 -14.53
N LYS A 20 5.96 0.45 -13.64
CA LYS A 20 5.65 -0.86 -13.07
C LYS A 20 5.09 -0.73 -11.67
N LEU A 21 4.03 -1.48 -11.40
CA LEU A 21 3.45 -1.55 -10.06
C LEU A 21 4.34 -2.44 -9.20
N MET A 22 4.85 -1.94 -8.08
CA MET A 22 5.69 -2.70 -7.18
C MET A 22 4.83 -3.29 -6.07
N ILE A 23 4.69 -4.61 -6.04
CA ILE A 23 3.88 -5.34 -5.06
C ILE A 23 4.79 -6.17 -4.17
N HIS A 24 4.68 -5.99 -2.86
CA HIS A 24 5.27 -6.91 -1.89
C HIS A 24 4.39 -8.15 -1.79
N LYS A 25 4.89 -9.26 -2.34
CA LYS A 25 4.17 -10.53 -2.41
C LYS A 25 3.77 -11.02 -1.03
N GLU A 26 2.70 -11.81 -1.00
CA GLU A 26 2.21 -12.36 0.23
C GLU A 26 3.00 -13.50 0.84
N ASP A 27 3.55 -14.33 -0.03
CA ASP A 27 4.41 -15.48 0.29
C ASP A 27 5.88 -15.09 0.46
N SER A 28 6.15 -13.78 0.63
CA SER A 28 7.48 -13.24 0.91
C SER A 28 8.06 -13.81 2.21
N PHE A 29 9.36 -14.08 2.20
CA PHE A 29 10.10 -14.45 3.42
C PHE A 29 10.30 -13.25 4.36
N LEU A 30 10.30 -12.04 3.80
CA LEU A 30 10.43 -10.79 4.57
C LEU A 30 9.11 -10.39 5.24
N ASN A 31 9.22 -9.71 6.38
CA ASN A 31 8.07 -9.08 7.01
C ASN A 31 7.48 -7.98 6.11
N ARG A 32 6.16 -7.79 6.17
CA ARG A 32 5.42 -6.84 5.33
C ARG A 32 5.12 -5.50 6.05
N HIS A 33 5.88 -5.16 7.09
CA HIS A 33 5.70 -3.89 7.79
C HIS A 33 6.27 -2.74 6.97
N VAL A 34 5.47 -1.69 6.78
CA VAL A 34 5.85 -0.52 5.98
C VAL A 34 5.71 0.75 6.82
N CYS A 35 6.73 1.60 6.77
CA CYS A 35 6.71 2.93 7.35
C CYS A 35 6.72 3.98 6.22
N VAL A 36 5.72 4.88 6.21
CA VAL A 36 5.60 5.95 5.20
C VAL A 36 5.83 7.30 5.87
N ILE A 37 6.89 8.00 5.47
CA ILE A 37 7.32 9.28 6.05
C ILE A 37 7.17 10.41 5.02
N GLY A 38 6.73 11.58 5.47
CA GLY A 38 6.58 12.77 4.63
C GLY A 38 5.91 13.93 5.37
N GLY A 39 6.14 15.16 4.91
CA GLY A 39 5.59 16.38 5.52
C GLY A 39 4.06 16.48 5.47
N SER A 40 3.46 17.44 6.19
CA SER A 40 2.02 17.68 6.07
C SER A 40 1.63 18.02 4.62
N GLY A 41 0.49 17.52 4.14
CA GLY A 41 0.06 17.73 2.75
C GLY A 41 0.77 16.88 1.68
N SER A 42 1.76 16.06 2.04
CA SER A 42 2.52 15.26 1.07
C SER A 42 1.78 14.04 0.47
N GLY A 43 0.47 13.91 0.69
CA GLY A 43 -0.34 12.85 0.08
C GLY A 43 -0.19 11.43 0.64
N LYS A 44 0.53 11.21 1.76
CA LYS A 44 0.80 9.87 2.34
C LYS A 44 -0.42 8.93 2.39
N THR A 45 -1.58 9.46 2.81
CA THR A 45 -2.84 8.70 2.87
C THR A 45 -3.29 8.22 1.49
N LYS A 46 -3.29 9.11 0.49
CA LYS A 46 -3.70 8.79 -0.88
C LYS A 46 -2.70 7.87 -1.58
N CYS A 47 -1.40 8.09 -1.38
CA CYS A 47 -0.36 7.34 -2.05
C CYS A 47 -0.22 5.90 -1.54
N TYR A 48 -0.58 5.63 -0.28
CA TYR A 48 -0.36 4.31 0.33
C TYR A 48 -1.66 3.65 0.83
N ILE A 49 -2.43 4.31 1.69
CA ILE A 49 -3.59 3.69 2.33
C ILE A 49 -4.70 3.42 1.32
N LEU A 50 -5.12 4.42 0.54
CA LEU A 50 -6.22 4.24 -0.44
C LEU A 50 -5.89 3.17 -1.49
N ASN A 51 -4.66 3.16 -1.99
CA ASN A 51 -4.21 2.16 -2.96
C ASN A 51 -4.34 0.74 -2.39
N ASN A 52 -3.94 0.53 -1.14
CA ASN A 52 -4.05 -0.79 -0.50
C ASN A 52 -5.49 -1.14 -0.13
N VAL A 53 -6.34 -0.17 0.23
CA VAL A 53 -7.78 -0.40 0.44
C VAL A 53 -8.46 -0.88 -0.84
N VAL A 54 -8.15 -0.28 -1.99
CA VAL A 54 -8.70 -0.68 -3.29
C VAL A 54 -8.11 -2.01 -3.78
N ASN A 55 -6.82 -2.25 -3.56
CA ASN A 55 -6.15 -3.46 -4.03
C ASN A 55 -6.52 -4.72 -3.21
N THR A 56 -6.85 -4.55 -1.93
CA THR A 56 -7.09 -5.67 -1.02
C THR A 56 -8.51 -6.19 -1.19
N LYS A 57 -8.65 -7.39 -1.78
CA LYS A 57 -9.96 -8.00 -2.05
C LYS A 57 -10.40 -9.02 -0.99
N ASN A 58 -9.47 -9.84 -0.51
CA ASN A 58 -9.76 -11.01 0.32
C ASN A 58 -9.34 -10.84 1.78
N LYS A 59 -9.06 -9.61 2.23
CA LYS A 59 -8.51 -9.32 3.57
C LYS A 59 -9.11 -8.06 4.15
N SER A 60 -9.04 -7.97 5.47
CA SER A 60 -9.52 -6.82 6.21
C SER A 60 -8.40 -5.81 6.41
N ILE A 61 -8.71 -4.53 6.22
CA ILE A 61 -7.84 -3.41 6.58
C ILE A 61 -8.50 -2.66 7.72
N VAL A 62 -7.77 -2.46 8.82
CA VAL A 62 -8.16 -1.61 9.93
C VAL A 62 -7.34 -0.33 9.85
N VAL A 63 -8.02 0.82 9.76
CA VAL A 63 -7.37 2.12 9.65
C VAL A 63 -7.70 2.97 10.88
N SER A 64 -6.67 3.33 11.65
CA SER A 64 -6.76 4.37 12.67
C SER A 64 -6.34 5.70 12.05
N ASP A 65 -7.32 6.51 11.66
CA ASP A 65 -7.09 7.79 10.98
C ASP A 65 -7.52 8.99 11.84
N PRO A 66 -6.66 9.47 12.75
CA PRO A 66 -7.00 10.57 13.65
C PRO A 66 -7.20 11.92 12.92
N LYS A 67 -6.71 12.07 11.68
CA LYS A 67 -6.84 13.30 10.89
C LYS A 67 -8.04 13.28 9.94
N GLY A 68 -8.69 12.13 9.76
CA GLY A 68 -9.79 11.97 8.81
C GLY A 68 -9.37 12.05 7.34
N GLY A 69 -8.09 11.84 7.03
CA GLY A 69 -7.63 11.80 5.64
C GLY A 69 -8.26 10.63 4.87
N ALA A 70 -8.25 9.43 5.41
CA ALA A 70 -8.73 8.21 4.74
C ALA A 70 -10.24 8.21 4.49
N THR A 71 -11.02 8.95 5.27
CA THR A 71 -12.49 9.06 5.11
C THR A 71 -12.94 10.26 4.27
N ARG A 72 -12.04 11.22 3.98
CA ARG A 72 -12.36 12.46 3.23
C ARG A 72 -11.64 12.57 1.88
N SER A 73 -10.70 11.66 1.57
CA SER A 73 -9.81 11.73 0.40
C SER A 73 -10.40 11.16 -0.88
#